data_AF-A0A2A7WSW6-F1
#
_entry.id   AF-A0A2A7WSW6-F1
#
_cell.length_a   1.000
_cell.length_b   1.000
_cell.length_c   1.000
_cell.angle_alpha   90.00
_cell.angle_beta   90.00
_cell.angle_gamma   90.00
#
_symmetry.space_group_name_H-M   'P 1'
#
loop_
_entity.id
_entity.type
_entity.pdbx_description
1 polymer ?
#
loop_
_entity_poly.entity_id
_entity_poly.type
_entity_poly.pdbx_seq_one_letter_code
_entity_poly.pdbx_strand_id
1 'polypeptide(L)'
;MKNFGIIFVFMGVIMMVLGGLEKILISLSFNGDGNGIDMTTIKNLTPSYLWNITNFTFWFGLLFFIIGLSVFFEVSKYFKVENGFYYNSLYN
;
A
#
# COMPACT_ATOMS: atom_id res chain seq x y z
N MET A 1 0.62 15.46 -14.82
CA MET A 1 0.93 14.70 -13.58
C MET A 1 0.40 13.26 -13.59
N LYS A 2 -0.47 12.88 -14.56
CA LYS A 2 -1.02 11.52 -14.68
C LYS A 2 0.04 10.40 -14.77
N ASN A 3 1.13 10.62 -15.52
CA ASN A 3 2.21 9.62 -15.63
C ASN A 3 2.87 9.32 -14.28
N PHE A 4 3.05 10.32 -13.42
CA PHE A 4 3.56 10.11 -12.06
C PHE A 4 2.57 9.32 -11.19
N GLY A 5 1.26 9.61 -11.30
CA GLY A 5 0.22 8.84 -10.61
C GLY A 5 0.22 7.36 -11.00
N ILE A 6 0.35 7.05 -12.29
CA ILE A 6 0.45 5.67 -12.79
C ILE A 6 1.66 4.95 -12.19
N ILE A 7 2.84 5.61 -12.13
CA ILE A 7 4.05 5.04 -11.54
C ILE A 7 3.82 4.67 -10.06
N PHE A 8 3.20 5.57 -9.29
CA PHE A 8 2.90 5.32 -7.88
C PHE A 8 1.88 4.19 -7.67
N VAL A 9 0.85 4.11 -8.52
CA VAL A 9 -0.11 3.00 -8.51
C VAL A 9 0.60 1.67 -8.77
N PHE A 10 1.42 1.60 -9.82
CA PHE A 10 2.15 0.37 -10.17
C PHE A 10 3.12 -0.05 -9.06
N MET A 11 3.87 0.90 -8.51
CA MET A 11 4.79 0.64 -7.40
C MET A 11 4.04 0.13 -6.17
N GLY A 12 2.91 0.75 -5.82
CA GLY A 12 2.06 0.32 -4.71
C GLY A 12 1.55 -1.12 -4.87
N VAL A 13 1.08 -1.48 -6.07
CA VAL A 13 0.64 -2.84 -6.39
C VAL A 13 1.78 -3.84 -6.25
N ILE A 14 2.95 -3.54 -6.81
CA ILE A 14 4.13 -4.42 -6.72
C ILE A 14 4.50 -4.66 -5.25
N MET A 15 4.54 -3.61 -4.43
CA MET A 15 4.88 -3.74 -3.01
C MET A 15 3.84 -4.55 -2.22
N MET A 16 2.55 -4.36 -2.49
CA MET A 16 1.49 -5.17 -1.87
C MET A 16 1.62 -6.66 -2.25
N VAL A 17 1.88 -6.94 -3.53
CA VAL A 17 2.11 -8.32 -4.01
C VAL A 17 3.35 -8.91 -3.36
N LEU A 18 4.44 -8.14 -3.26
CA LEU A 18 5.68 -8.59 -2.62
C LEU A 18 5.45 -8.94 -1.14
N GLY A 19 4.82 -8.07 -0.36
CA GLY A 19 4.52 -8.33 1.05
C GLY A 19 3.57 -9.52 1.26
N GLY A 20 2.66 -9.77 0.31
CA GLY A 20 1.82 -10.97 0.28
C GLY A 20 2.61 -12.25 -0.02
N LEU A 21 3.48 -12.19 -1.04
CA LEU A 21 4.36 -13.31 -1.44
C LEU A 21 5.33 -13.69 -0.33
N GLU A 22 5.90 -12.71 0.40
CA GLU A 22 6.76 -12.97 1.55
C GLU A 22 6.05 -13.80 2.62
N LYS A 23 4.78 -13.50 2.92
CA LYS A 23 3.98 -14.31 3.86
C LYS A 23 3.68 -15.72 3.35
N ILE A 24 3.47 -15.86 2.05
CA ILE A 24 3.28 -17.18 1.42
C ILE A 24 4.58 -17.99 1.53
N LEU A 25 5.73 -17.39 1.26
CA LEU A 25 7.04 -18.05 1.40
C LEU A 25 7.33 -18.46 2.84
N ILE A 26 7.01 -17.60 3.81
CA ILE A 26 7.08 -17.94 5.24
C ILE A 26 6.18 -19.15 5.52
N SER A 27 4.92 -19.13 5.08
CA SER A 27 3.99 -20.24 5.28
C SER A 27 4.49 -21.55 4.64
N LEU A 28 5.06 -21.50 3.44
CA LEU A 28 5.64 -22.65 2.76
C LEU A 28 6.85 -23.22 3.49
N SER A 29 7.68 -22.36 4.13
CA SER A 29 8.83 -22.82 4.91
C SER A 29 8.45 -23.68 6.11
N PHE A 30 7.22 -23.53 6.62
CA PHE A 30 6.69 -24.30 7.74
C PHE A 30 5.77 -25.46 7.31
N ASN A 31 5.17 -25.40 6.11
CA ASN A 31 4.26 -26.43 5.59
C ASN A 31 4.95 -27.51 4.74
N GLY A 32 6.29 -27.56 4.71
CA GLY A 32 7.06 -28.57 3.98
C GLY A 32 6.75 -30.02 4.37
N ASP A 33 6.17 -30.26 5.56
CA ASP A 33 5.89 -31.59 6.11
C ASP A 33 4.41 -32.03 6.00
N GLY A 34 3.58 -31.34 5.21
CA GLY A 34 2.24 -31.83 4.83
C GLY A 34 1.16 -31.79 5.93
N ASN A 35 1.51 -31.39 7.15
CA ASN A 35 0.54 -31.08 8.20
C ASN A 35 0.25 -29.59 8.15
N GLY A 36 -0.94 -29.20 7.67
CA GLY A 36 -1.35 -27.79 7.57
C GLY A 36 -1.22 -27.08 8.91
N ILE A 37 -0.14 -26.32 9.08
CA ILE A 37 0.11 -25.56 10.29
C ILE A 37 -0.77 -24.32 10.24
N ASP A 38 -1.59 -24.13 11.27
CA ASP A 38 -2.44 -22.95 11.39
C ASP A 38 -1.60 -21.66 11.30
N MET A 39 -2.15 -20.65 10.63
CA MET A 39 -1.50 -19.36 10.42
C MET A 39 -1.12 -18.66 11.73
N THR A 40 -1.84 -18.94 12.82
CA THR A 40 -1.55 -18.46 14.17
C THR A 40 -0.25 -19.07 14.71
N THR A 41 -0.04 -20.36 14.49
CA THR A 41 1.17 -21.09 14.87
C THR A 41 2.36 -20.62 14.04
N ILE A 42 2.19 -20.42 12.73
CA ILE A 42 3.23 -19.85 11.85
C ILE A 42 3.65 -18.46 12.33
N LYS A 43 2.67 -17.60 12.67
CA LYS A 43 2.96 -16.27 13.20
C LYS A 43 3.72 -16.32 14.53
N ASN A 44 3.42 -17.28 15.41
CA ASN A 44 4.10 -17.42 16.69
C ASN A 44 5.52 -17.98 16.56
N LEU A 45 5.76 -18.84 15.56
CA LEU A 45 7.06 -19.41 15.26
C LEU A 45 7.95 -18.46 14.45
N THR A 46 7.34 -17.57 13.65
CA THR A 46 8.06 -16.58 12.87
C THR A 46 8.54 -15.45 13.78
N PRO A 47 9.84 -15.09 13.74
CA PRO A 47 10.33 -13.94 14.47
C PRO A 47 9.51 -12.68 14.14
N SER A 48 9.12 -11.95 15.18
CA SER A 48 8.24 -10.78 15.07
C SER A 48 8.78 -9.71 14.11
N TYR A 49 10.11 -9.59 13.99
CA TYR A 49 10.73 -8.66 13.02
C TYR A 49 10.44 -9.04 11.56
N LEU A 50 10.48 -10.33 11.18
CA LEU A 50 10.15 -10.77 9.83
C LEU A 50 8.67 -10.54 9.53
N TRP A 51 7.81 -10.93 10.47
CA TRP A 51 6.37 -10.73 10.31
C TRP A 51 6.00 -9.24 10.18
N ASN A 52 6.67 -8.37 10.93
CA ASN A 52 6.45 -6.94 10.87
C ASN A 52 6.98 -6.31 9.57
N ILE A 53 8.12 -6.76 9.04
CA ILE A 53 8.64 -6.28 7.75
C ILE A 53 7.64 -6.57 6.63
N THR A 54 7.14 -7.81 6.52
CA THR A 54 6.17 -8.17 5.47
C THR A 54 4.87 -7.35 5.58
N ASN A 55 4.38 -7.12 6.81
CA ASN A 55 3.23 -6.24 7.04
C ASN A 55 3.53 -4.80 6.64
N PHE A 56 4.71 -4.29 7.00
CA PHE A 56 5.11 -2.92 6.68
C PHE A 56 5.20 -2.72 5.17
N THR A 57 5.83 -3.65 4.44
CA THR A 57 5.92 -3.64 2.97
C THR A 57 4.53 -3.60 2.34
N PHE A 58 3.60 -4.40 2.85
CA PHE A 58 2.21 -4.41 2.38
C PHE A 58 1.49 -3.08 2.64
N TRP A 59 1.55 -2.57 3.86
CA TRP A 59 0.90 -1.31 4.24
C TRP A 59 1.48 -0.10 3.52
N PHE A 60 2.80 -0.08 3.33
CA PHE A 60 3.48 0.96 2.57
C PHE A 60 3.06 0.91 1.10
N GLY A 61 2.97 -0.28 0.51
CA GLY A 61 2.42 -0.47 -0.83
C GLY A 61 0.98 0.03 -0.97
N LEU A 62 0.11 -0.24 0.01
CA LEU A 62 -1.26 0.26 0.05
C LEU A 62 -1.31 1.80 0.11
N LEU A 63 -0.46 2.41 0.94
CA LEU A 63 -0.34 3.86 1.03
C LEU A 63 0.09 4.47 -0.32
N PHE A 64 1.10 3.89 -0.99
CA PHE A 64 1.52 4.35 -2.32
C PHE A 64 0.45 4.21 -3.38
N PHE A 65 -0.31 3.13 -3.32
CA PHE A 65 -1.43 2.91 -4.23
C PHE A 65 -2.51 3.99 -4.05
N ILE A 66 -2.87 4.33 -2.81
CA ILE A 66 -3.85 5.38 -2.50
C ILE A 66 -3.34 6.75 -3.00
N ILE A 67 -2.10 7.12 -2.68
CA ILE A 67 -1.51 8.38 -3.14
C ILE A 67 -1.46 8.43 -4.68
N GLY A 68 -1.04 7.33 -5.31
CA GLY A 68 -0.99 7.21 -6.76
C GLY A 68 -2.36 7.43 -7.41
N LEU A 69 -3.41 6.82 -6.85
CA LEU A 69 -4.79 7.04 -7.29
C LEU A 69 -5.21 8.50 -7.11
N SER A 70 -4.97 9.12 -5.95
CA SER A 70 -5.30 10.52 -5.71
C SER A 70 -4.63 11.48 -6.69
N VAL A 71 -3.36 11.22 -7.03
CA VAL A 71 -2.60 11.99 -8.02
C VAL A 71 -3.11 11.73 -9.44
N PHE A 72 -3.44 10.48 -9.76
CA PHE A 72 -3.95 10.08 -11.08
C PHE A 72 -5.29 10.72 -11.40
N PHE A 73 -6.22 10.75 -10.43
CA PHE A 73 -7.53 11.37 -10.56
C PHE A 73 -7.51 12.91 -10.46
N GLU A 74 -6.32 13.51 -10.33
CA GLU A 74 -6.17 14.97 -10.21
C GLU A 74 -7.04 15.56 -9.08
N VAL A 75 -7.12 14.90 -7.92
CA VAL A 75 -7.77 15.47 -6.71
C VAL A 75 -7.24 16.89 -6.42
N SER A 76 -6.00 17.19 -6.81
CA SER A 76 -5.39 18.53 -6.75
C SER A 76 -6.16 19.64 -7.49
N LYS A 77 -6.93 19.34 -8.55
CA LYS A 77 -7.73 20.35 -9.25
C LYS A 77 -8.96 20.77 -8.43
N TYR A 78 -9.58 19.84 -7.73
CA TYR A 78 -10.73 20.12 -6.87
C TYR A 78 -10.33 20.91 -5.62
N PHE A 79 -9.19 20.59 -5.02
CA PHE A 79 -8.68 21.34 -3.85
C PHE A 79 -8.30 22.80 -4.18
N LYS A 80 -7.90 23.07 -5.44
CA LYS A 80 -7.55 24.43 -5.88
C LYS A 80 -8.79 25.28 -6.22
N VAL A 81 -9.87 24.67 -6.69
CA VAL A 81 -11.12 25.40 -7.03
C VAL A 81 -11.80 25.93 -5.77
N GLU A 82 -11.81 25.14 -4.68
CA GLU A 82 -12.46 25.55 -3.42
C GLU A 82 -11.72 26.70 -2.71
N ASN A 83 -10.39 26.76 -2.85
CA ASN A 83 -9.57 27.85 -2.28
C ASN A 83 -9.43 29.08 -3.21
N GLY A 84 -9.88 29.00 -4.47
CA GLY A 84 -9.79 30.08 -5.46
C GLY A 84 -11.02 30.99 -5.53
N PHE A 85 -12.17 30.56 -5.01
CA PHE A 85 -13.40 31.35 -5.05
C PHE A 85 -13.51 32.39 -3.92
N TYR A 86 -12.83 32.19 -2.79
CA TYR A 86 -12.89 33.13 -1.66
C TYR A 86 -12.01 34.38 -1.83
N TYR A 87 -11.09 34.40 -2.79
CA TYR A 87 -10.24 35.57 -3.03
C TYR A 87 -10.87 36.63 -3.94
N ASN A 88 -11.87 36.28 -4.75
CA ASN A 88 -12.45 37.18 -5.74
C ASN A 88 -13.75 37.87 -5.31
N SER A 89 -14.40 37.46 -4.20
CA SER A 89 -15.62 38.13 -3.70
C SER A 89 -15.37 39.17 -2.60
N LEU A 90 -14.10 39.42 -2.23
CA LEU A 90 -13.73 40.44 -1.24
C LEU A 90 -13.18 41.72 -1.90
N TYR A 91 -13.08 41.75 -3.23
CA TYR A 91 -12.48 42.85 -4.00
C TYR A 91 -13.28 43.25 -5.25
N ASN A 92 -14.57 42.90 -5.35
CA ASN A 92 -15.50 43.43 -6.35
C ASN A 92 -16.81 43.85 -5.69
#